data_AF-A0A4U1JPH4-F1
#
_entry.id   AF-A0A4U1JPH4-F1
#
_cell.length_a   1.000
_cell.length_b   1.000
_cell.length_c   1.000
_cell.angle_alpha   90.00
_cell.angle_beta   90.00
_cell.angle_gamma   90.00
#
_symmetry.space_group_name_H-M   'P 1'
#
loop_
_entity.id
_entity.type
_entity.pdbx_description
1 polymer ?
#
loop_
_entity_poly.entity_id
_entity_poly.type
_entity_poly.pdbx_seq_one_letter_code
_entity_poly.pdbx_strand_id
1 'polypeptide(L)'
;MSELNEKQLAALARERAKIFTPGWFADLVSARLGFGDTFWLGLFGVMLFVVPAVVLIGGLLYAQAPGALRPFFRLVAGLYGLWTLGVLQALLRIGPRGGYPIAGLLLTAGLALSGLGTAVML
;
A
#
# COMPACT_ATOMS: atom_id res chain seq x y z
N MET A 1 -9.96 -18.43 23.61
CA MET A 1 -10.54 -17.82 22.39
C MET A 1 -11.77 -18.62 22.02
N SER A 2 -12.95 -18.00 21.94
CA SER A 2 -14.15 -18.67 21.42
C SER A 2 -13.87 -19.10 19.99
N GLU A 3 -14.05 -20.38 19.68
CA GLU A 3 -14.05 -20.82 18.28
C GLU A 3 -15.16 -20.06 17.54
N LEU A 4 -14.82 -19.55 16.36
CA LEU A 4 -15.79 -18.88 15.49
C LEU A 4 -16.71 -19.93 14.90
N ASN A 5 -18.02 -19.70 14.92
CA ASN A 5 -18.94 -20.62 14.26
C ASN A 5 -18.87 -20.48 12.73
N GLU A 6 -19.43 -21.45 12.00
CA GLU A 6 -19.42 -21.46 10.53
C GLU A 6 -20.02 -20.19 9.90
N LYS A 7 -21.05 -19.60 10.52
CA LYS A 7 -21.66 -18.36 10.01
C LYS A 7 -20.71 -17.17 10.12
N GLN A 8 -19.93 -17.09 11.21
CA GLN A 8 -18.92 -16.05 11.40
C GLN A 8 -17.75 -16.24 10.42
N LEU A 9 -17.33 -17.48 10.18
CA LEU A 9 -16.31 -17.78 9.17
C LEU A 9 -16.78 -17.40 7.76
N ALA A 10 -18.04 -17.73 7.40
CA ALA A 10 -18.61 -17.36 6.11
C ALA A 10 -18.81 -15.84 5.94
N ALA A 11 -19.05 -15.11 7.03
CA ALA A 11 -19.09 -13.64 7.01
C ALA A 11 -17.70 -13.05 6.75
N LEU A 12 -16.68 -13.53 7.48
CA LEU A 12 -15.30 -13.11 7.27
C LEU A 12 -14.78 -13.41 5.87
N ALA A 13 -15.12 -14.58 5.30
CA ALA A 13 -14.76 -14.93 3.94
C ALA A 13 -15.35 -13.94 2.92
N ARG A 14 -16.62 -13.53 3.11
CA ARG A 14 -17.29 -12.55 2.24
C ARG A 14 -16.70 -11.15 2.36
N GLU A 15 -16.28 -10.73 3.56
CA GLU A 15 -15.59 -9.46 3.73
C GLU A 15 -14.21 -9.48 3.09
N ARG A 16 -13.44 -10.55 3.30
CA ARG A 16 -12.09 -10.71 2.74
C ARG A 16 -12.08 -10.81 1.22
N ALA A 17 -13.12 -11.40 0.62
CA ALA A 17 -13.27 -11.48 -0.83
C ALA A 17 -13.37 -10.10 -1.51
N LYS A 18 -13.65 -9.02 -0.76
CA LYS A 18 -13.71 -7.66 -1.28
C LYS A 18 -12.34 -6.97 -1.30
N ILE A 19 -11.36 -7.47 -0.56
CA ILE A 19 -10.03 -6.84 -0.46
C ILE A 19 -9.35 -6.86 -1.84
N PHE A 20 -8.68 -5.76 -2.19
CA PHE A 20 -8.03 -5.55 -3.50
C PHE A 20 -8.98 -5.53 -4.70
N THR A 21 -10.29 -5.41 -4.49
CA THR A 21 -11.23 -5.07 -5.57
C THR A 21 -11.18 -3.56 -5.85
N PRO A 22 -11.60 -3.10 -7.05
CA PRO A 22 -11.68 -1.66 -7.35
C PRO A 22 -12.51 -0.87 -6.31
N GLY A 23 -13.59 -1.46 -5.80
CA GLY A 23 -14.41 -0.86 -4.74
C GLY A 23 -13.64 -0.69 -3.43
N TRP A 24 -12.83 -1.68 -3.05
CA TRP A 24 -11.98 -1.58 -1.86
C TRP A 24 -10.93 -0.48 -1.96
N PHE A 25 -10.34 -0.27 -3.14
CA PHE A 25 -9.43 0.86 -3.37
C PHE A 25 -10.15 2.21 -3.23
N ALA A 26 -11.38 2.32 -3.73
CA ALA A 26 -12.20 3.53 -3.56
C ALA A 26 -12.52 3.78 -2.07
N ASP A 27 -12.88 2.74 -1.32
CA ASP A 27 -13.14 2.83 0.11
C ASP A 27 -11.87 3.22 0.90
N LEU A 28 -10.71 2.68 0.53
CA LEU A 28 -9.42 3.02 1.12
C LEU A 28 -9.10 4.51 0.97
N VAL A 29 -9.10 5.02 -0.26
CA VAL A 29 -8.73 6.43 -0.54
C VAL A 29 -9.80 7.39 0.00
N SER A 30 -11.04 6.94 0.10
CA SER A 30 -12.15 7.70 0.70
C SER A 30 -12.17 7.65 2.23
N ALA A 31 -11.18 7.03 2.88
CA ALA A 31 -11.09 6.89 4.35
C ALA A 31 -12.31 6.18 4.97
N ARG A 32 -12.90 5.23 4.25
CA ARG A 32 -14.06 4.42 4.72
C ARG A 32 -13.63 3.12 5.40
N LEU A 33 -12.36 2.72 5.26
CA LEU A 33 -11.79 1.57 5.92
C LEU A 33 -11.27 1.92 7.33
N GLY A 34 -11.13 0.92 8.18
CA GLY A 34 -10.49 1.09 9.49
C GLY A 34 -9.01 1.47 9.37
N PHE A 35 -8.45 2.03 10.46
CA PHE A 35 -7.03 2.40 10.49
C PHE A 35 -6.12 1.22 10.15
N GLY A 36 -6.37 0.05 10.75
CA GLY A 36 -5.56 -1.15 10.54
C GLY A 36 -5.52 -1.57 9.08
N ASP A 37 -6.68 -1.64 8.42
CA ASP A 37 -6.77 -2.02 7.00
C ASP A 37 -6.13 -0.97 6.10
N THR A 38 -6.41 0.31 6.35
CA THR A 38 -5.84 1.42 5.57
C THR A 38 -4.32 1.44 5.67
N PHE A 39 -3.78 1.24 6.87
CA PHE A 39 -2.33 1.24 7.11
C PHE A 39 -1.67 -0.05 6.61
N TRP A 40 -2.07 -1.22 7.11
CA TRP A 40 -1.39 -2.48 6.79
C TRP A 40 -1.63 -2.92 5.35
N LEU A 41 -2.90 -2.98 4.93
CA LEU A 41 -3.21 -3.47 3.58
C LEU A 41 -2.91 -2.40 2.53
N GLY A 42 -3.16 -1.13 2.84
CA GLY A 42 -2.81 -0.02 1.96
C GLY A 42 -1.31 0.09 1.70
N LEU A 43 -0.46 -0.08 2.72
CA LEU A 43 0.99 0.02 2.52
C LEU A 43 1.62 -1.30 2.11
N PHE A 44 1.42 -2.35 2.90
CA PHE A 44 2.17 -3.60 2.75
C PHE A 44 1.40 -4.65 1.97
N GLY A 45 0.07 -4.67 2.10
CA GLY A 45 -0.79 -5.59 1.35
C GLY A 45 -0.65 -5.42 -0.16
N VAL A 46 -0.69 -4.17 -0.66
CA VAL A 46 -0.51 -3.86 -2.09
C VAL A 46 0.89 -4.27 -2.59
N MET A 47 1.92 -4.18 -1.73
CA MET A 47 3.30 -4.54 -2.10
C MET A 47 3.48 -6.04 -2.38
N LEU A 48 2.58 -6.90 -1.90
CA LEU A 48 2.58 -8.33 -2.25
C LEU A 48 2.44 -8.57 -3.76
N PHE A 49 1.83 -7.64 -4.49
CA PHE A 49 1.69 -7.71 -5.94
C PHE A 49 2.71 -6.83 -6.67
N VAL A 50 2.96 -5.63 -6.13
CA VAL A 50 3.86 -4.64 -6.77
C VAL A 50 5.30 -5.12 -6.76
N VAL A 51 5.82 -5.65 -5.63
CA VAL A 51 7.23 -6.04 -5.54
C VAL A 51 7.57 -7.17 -6.52
N PRO A 52 6.82 -8.28 -6.61
CA PRO A 52 7.07 -9.31 -7.63
C PRO A 52 7.03 -8.75 -9.05
N ALA A 53 6.06 -7.89 -9.37
CA ALA A 53 5.96 -7.28 -10.70
C ALA A 53 7.19 -6.42 -11.02
N VAL A 54 7.65 -5.61 -10.06
CA VAL A 54 8.86 -4.77 -10.22
C VAL A 54 10.11 -5.62 -10.42
N VAL A 55 10.24 -6.73 -9.67
CA VAL A 55 11.38 -7.65 -9.81
C VAL A 55 11.38 -8.32 -11.18
N LEU A 56 10.23 -8.80 -11.66
CA LEU A 56 10.11 -9.46 -12.97
C LEU A 56 10.40 -8.48 -14.12
N ILE A 57 9.79 -7.30 -14.10
CA ILE A 57 10.01 -6.27 -15.12
C ILE A 57 11.45 -5.76 -15.04
N GLY A 58 11.98 -5.53 -13.84
CA GLY A 58 13.35 -5.11 -13.62
C GLY A 58 14.36 -6.13 -14.15
N GLY A 59 14.16 -7.42 -13.89
CA GLY A 59 15.00 -8.49 -14.43
C GLY A 59 14.99 -8.53 -15.96
N LEU A 60 13.82 -8.35 -16.58
CA LEU A 60 13.70 -8.29 -18.03
C LEU A 60 14.41 -7.05 -18.61
N LEU A 61 14.23 -5.88 -18.00
CA LEU A 61 14.89 -4.65 -18.43
C LEU A 61 16.40 -4.75 -18.25
N TYR A 62 16.89 -5.39 -17.18
CA TYR A 62 18.31 -5.64 -16.98
C TYR A 62 18.90 -6.49 -18.11
N ALA A 63 18.19 -7.53 -18.57
CA ALA A 63 18.66 -8.39 -19.64
C ALA A 63 18.60 -7.71 -21.02
N GLN A 64 17.52 -6.99 -21.32
CA GLN A 64 17.21 -6.55 -22.69
C GLN A 64 17.52 -5.08 -22.96
N ALA A 65 17.42 -4.22 -21.94
CA ALA A 65 17.59 -2.77 -22.08
C ALA A 65 18.12 -2.15 -20.77
N PRO A 66 19.38 -2.41 -20.38
CA PRO A 66 19.93 -1.97 -19.09
C PRO A 66 19.80 -0.46 -18.85
N GLY A 67 19.89 0.35 -19.91
CA GLY A 67 19.73 1.81 -19.84
C GLY A 67 18.33 2.27 -19.40
N ALA A 68 17.31 1.41 -19.52
CA ALA A 68 15.94 1.69 -19.09
C ALA A 68 15.69 1.38 -17.60
N LEU A 69 16.62 0.74 -16.89
CA LEU A 69 16.44 0.40 -15.47
C LEU A 69 16.31 1.62 -14.57
N ARG A 70 17.19 2.60 -14.77
CA ARG A 70 17.19 3.82 -13.97
C ARG A 70 15.86 4.59 -14.11
N PRO A 71 15.36 4.91 -15.32
CA PRO A 71 14.06 5.56 -15.45
C PRO A 71 12.89 4.67 -14.98
N PHE A 72 12.99 3.34 -15.10
CA PHE A 72 12.00 2.43 -14.55
C PHE A 72 11.91 2.50 -13.02
N PHE A 73 13.04 2.37 -12.31
CA PHE A 73 13.05 2.48 -10.85
C PHE A 73 12.66 3.88 -10.37
N ARG A 74 13.05 4.93 -11.12
CA ARG A 74 12.58 6.29 -10.88
C ARG A 74 11.05 6.37 -10.89
N LEU A 75 10.42 5.82 -11.94
CA LEU A 75 8.97 5.80 -12.09
C LEU A 75 8.31 5.00 -10.96
N VAL A 76 8.81 3.81 -10.66
CA VAL A 76 8.27 2.95 -9.59
C VAL A 76 8.35 3.66 -8.24
N ALA A 77 9.49 4.28 -7.91
CA ALA A 77 9.64 5.05 -6.68
C ALA A 77 8.65 6.22 -6.60
N GLY A 78 8.45 6.93 -7.71
CA GLY A 78 7.49 8.04 -7.80
C GLY A 78 6.05 7.60 -7.59
N LEU A 79 5.63 6.53 -8.28
CA LEU A 79 4.29 5.94 -8.12
C LEU A 79 4.07 5.43 -6.69
N TYR A 80 5.08 4.77 -6.10
CA TYR A 80 5.00 4.33 -4.72
C TYR A 80 4.87 5.49 -3.74
N GLY A 81 5.64 6.57 -3.94
CA GLY A 81 5.56 7.80 -3.15
C GLY A 81 4.17 8.45 -3.23
N LEU A 82 3.60 8.55 -4.43
CA LEU A 82 2.25 9.08 -4.63
C LEU A 82 1.18 8.20 -3.98
N TRP A 83 1.32 6.87 -4.10
CA TRP A 83 0.43 5.93 -3.44
C TRP A 83 0.46 6.08 -1.91
N THR A 84 1.66 6.15 -1.33
CA THR A 84 1.84 6.36 0.13
C THR A 84 1.27 7.69 0.59
N LEU A 85 1.36 8.75 -0.21
CA LEU A 85 0.68 10.02 0.09
C LEU A 85 -0.85 9.87 0.11
N GLY A 86 -1.43 9.13 -0.84
CA GLY A 86 -2.85 8.83 -0.86
C GLY A 86 -3.30 8.06 0.39
N VAL A 87 -2.52 7.05 0.81
CA VAL A 87 -2.76 6.31 2.05
C VAL A 87 -2.64 7.23 3.27
N LEU A 88 -1.60 8.09 3.33
CA LEU A 88 -1.41 9.05 4.41
C LEU A 88 -2.61 9.99 4.54
N GLN A 89 -3.10 10.52 3.42
CA GLN A 89 -4.28 11.38 3.39
C GLN A 89 -5.52 10.66 3.94
N ALA A 90 -5.72 9.39 3.57
CA ALA A 90 -6.81 8.59 4.13
C ALA A 90 -6.65 8.38 5.64
N LEU A 91 -5.44 8.03 6.12
CA LEU A 91 -5.17 7.84 7.55
C LEU A 91 -5.38 9.13 8.37
N LEU A 92 -4.99 10.29 7.84
CA LEU A 92 -5.24 11.58 8.48
C LEU A 92 -6.74 11.90 8.57
N ARG A 93 -7.52 11.56 7.54
CA ARG A 93 -8.99 11.72 7.53
C ARG A 93 -9.71 10.81 8.52
N ILE A 94 -9.19 9.60 8.77
CA ILE A 94 -9.72 8.69 9.81
C ILE A 94 -9.58 9.32 11.21
N GLY A 95 -8.57 10.19 11.42
CA GLY A 95 -8.34 10.88 12.69
C GLY A 95 -8.04 9.95 13.89
N PRO A 96 -7.22 8.89 13.73
CA PRO A 96 -6.98 7.92 14.79
C PRO A 96 -6.17 8.55 15.96
N ARG A 97 -6.42 8.09 17.19
CA ARG A 97 -5.73 8.56 18.40
C ARG A 97 -4.99 7.42 19.08
N GLY A 98 -3.83 7.73 19.68
CA GLY A 98 -2.99 6.80 20.43
C GLY A 98 -1.59 6.64 19.84
N GLY A 99 -0.68 6.02 20.61
CA GLY A 99 0.73 5.88 20.22
C GLY A 99 0.93 5.05 18.95
N TYR A 100 0.23 3.91 18.84
CA TYR A 100 0.33 3.04 17.67
C TYR A 100 -0.12 3.74 16.36
N PRO A 101 -1.29 4.42 16.31
CA PRO A 101 -1.65 5.15 15.10
C PRO A 101 -0.72 6.30 14.74
N ILE A 102 -0.18 7.03 15.73
CA ILE A 102 0.80 8.10 15.50
C ILE A 102 2.06 7.53 14.86
N ALA A 103 2.59 6.41 15.37
CA ALA A 103 3.74 5.74 14.78
C ALA A 103 3.47 5.32 13.33
N GLY A 104 2.27 4.79 13.05
CA GLY A 104 1.85 4.46 11.69
C GLY A 104 1.81 5.67 10.75
N LEU A 105 1.29 6.80 11.20
CA LEU A 105 1.28 8.05 10.42
C LEU A 105 2.70 8.53 10.10
N LEU A 106 3.60 8.54 11.10
CA LEU A 106 4.99 8.95 10.91
C LEU A 106 5.74 8.04 9.94
N LEU A 107 5.56 6.72 10.05
CA LEU A 107 6.14 5.77 9.11
C LEU A 107 5.60 6.00 7.70
N THR A 108 4.29 6.18 7.57
CA THR A 108 3.65 6.42 6.26
C THR A 108 4.20 7.70 5.60
N ALA A 109 4.35 8.77 6.37
CA ALA A 109 4.94 10.02 5.89
C ALA A 109 6.40 9.85 5.48
N GLY A 110 7.20 9.14 6.27
CA GLY A 110 8.59 8.82 5.94
C GLY A 110 8.73 8.01 4.65
N LEU A 111 7.85 7.03 4.44
CA LEU A 111 7.82 6.23 3.20
C LEU A 111 7.43 7.08 1.99
N ALA A 112 6.44 7.96 2.12
CA ALA A 112 6.04 8.87 1.05
C ALA A 112 7.19 9.80 0.63
N LEU A 113 7.85 10.42 1.62
CA LEU A 113 9.00 11.29 1.39
C LEU A 113 10.18 10.53 0.77
N SER A 114 10.47 9.33 1.28
CA SER A 114 11.55 8.48 0.76
C SER A 114 11.30 8.06 -0.69
N GLY A 115 10.08 7.65 -1.02
CA GLY A 115 9.70 7.27 -2.39
C GLY A 115 9.84 8.43 -3.37
N LEU A 116 9.28 9.60 -3.03
CA LEU A 116 9.37 10.80 -3.87
C LEU A 116 10.80 11.32 -3.98
N GLY A 117 11.55 11.35 -2.88
CA GLY A 117 12.97 11.74 -2.88
C GLY A 117 13.81 10.82 -3.76
N THR A 118 13.61 9.51 -3.64
CA THR A 118 14.28 8.51 -4.49
C THR A 118 13.95 8.72 -5.96
N ALA A 119 12.70 9.05 -6.30
CA ALA A 119 12.29 9.34 -7.67
C ALA A 119 12.91 10.62 -8.26
N VAL A 120 13.34 11.56 -7.41
CA VAL A 120 14.05 12.77 -7.88
C VAL A 120 15.55 12.54 -8.00
N MET A 121 16.12 11.70 -7.14
CA MET A 121 17.57 11.48 -7.04
C MET A 121 18.10 10.38 -7.96
N LEU A 122 17.34 9.30 -8.18
CA LEU A 122 17.57 8.40 -9.31
C LEU A 122 17.46 9.20 -10.58
#